data_AF-A0A7X9CDS7-F1
#
_entry.id   AF-A0A7X9CDS7-F1
#
_cell.length_a   1.000
_cell.length_b   1.000
_cell.length_c   1.000
_cell.angle_alpha   90.00
_cell.angle_beta   90.00
_cell.angle_gamma   90.00
#
_symmetry.space_group_name_H-M   'P 1'
#
loop_
_entity.id
_entity.type
_entity.pdbx_description
1 polymer ?
#
loop_
_entity_poly.entity_id
_entity_poly.type
_entity_poly.pdbx_seq_one_letter_code
_entity_poly.pdbx_strand_id
1 'polypeptide(L)'
;MKNKKLLYIILMFSLLLNLIGCNKRVNTLITHDYNDIDLNKINNYEIQVDFNPDNRHYSANQKTTYINTTGEDLKEIYFHLYPRAYGSTKTAPILFESQSLEENYITGNMEIKTLKINKKDVDFKIGGITDTILKILLDKSLNPEEKIEIY
;
A
#
# COMPACT_ATOMS: atom_id res chain seq x y z
N MET A 1 32.42 60.42 -20.41
CA MET A 1 31.90 59.20 -21.08
C MET A 1 32.38 57.87 -20.47
N LYS A 2 33.62 57.77 -19.95
CA LYS A 2 34.19 56.52 -19.40
C LYS A 2 33.44 55.95 -18.19
N ASN A 3 32.99 56.81 -17.26
CA ASN A 3 32.30 56.38 -16.03
C ASN A 3 30.85 55.93 -16.28
N LYS A 4 30.17 56.46 -17.31
CA LYS A 4 28.82 56.02 -17.68
C LYS A 4 28.84 54.62 -18.30
N LYS A 5 29.84 54.31 -19.13
CA LYS A 5 30.03 52.95 -19.69
C LYS A 5 30.30 51.92 -18.59
N LEU A 6 31.11 52.26 -17.60
CA LEU A 6 31.36 51.40 -16.44
C LEU A 6 30.08 51.14 -15.63
N LEU A 7 29.27 52.18 -15.41
CA LEU A 7 27.98 52.06 -14.72
C LEU A 7 27.02 51.11 -15.46
N TYR A 8 26.94 51.20 -16.80
CA TYR A 8 26.11 50.29 -17.60
C TYR A 8 26.60 48.85 -17.55
N ILE A 9 27.92 48.62 -17.53
CA ILE A 9 28.49 47.28 -17.39
C ILE A 9 28.14 46.67 -16.02
N ILE A 10 28.24 47.47 -14.95
CA ILE A 10 27.88 47.04 -13.59
C ILE A 10 26.39 46.71 -13.49
N LEU A 11 25.52 47.58 -14.02
CA LEU A 11 24.08 47.33 -14.06
C LEU A 11 23.74 46.07 -14.85
N MET A 12 24.39 45.84 -15.99
CA MET A 12 24.17 44.66 -16.82
C MET A 12 24.63 43.37 -16.12
N PHE A 13 25.76 43.42 -15.40
CA PHE A 13 26.23 42.30 -14.57
C PHE A 13 25.29 42.03 -13.39
N SER A 14 24.77 43.08 -12.73
CA SER A 14 23.79 42.91 -11.64
C SER A 14 22.48 42.29 -12.12
N LEU A 15 22.05 42.59 -13.36
CA LEU A 15 20.85 42.02 -13.96
C LEU A 15 21.06 40.53 -14.30
N LEU A 16 22.25 40.18 -14.79
CA LEU A 16 22.63 38.79 -15.08
C LEU A 16 22.72 37.93 -13.81
N LEU A 17 23.22 38.47 -12.70
CA LEU A 17 23.30 37.74 -11.42
C LEU A 17 21.93 37.34 -10.88
N ASN A 18 20.88 38.15 -11.13
CA ASN A 18 19.52 37.83 -10.70
C ASN A 18 18.87 36.70 -11.52
N LEU A 19 19.38 36.39 -12.72
CA LEU A 19 18.88 35.32 -13.59
C LEU A 19 19.46 33.94 -13.25
N ILE A 20 20.52 33.87 -12.44
CA ILE A 20 21.19 32.61 -12.03
C ILE A 20 20.58 32.06 -10.72
N GLY A 21 19.50 32.68 -10.22
CA GLY A 21 18.74 32.19 -9.06
C GLY A 21 18.23 30.77 -9.29
N CYS A 22 18.99 29.80 -8.79
CA CYS A 22 18.74 28.38 -8.98
C CYS A 22 17.45 28.00 -8.25
N ASN A 23 16.42 27.65 -9.01
CA ASN A 23 15.11 27.23 -8.51
C ASN A 23 15.16 25.78 -7.99
N LYS A 24 16.06 25.48 -7.03
CA LYS A 24 16.04 24.19 -6.34
C LYS A 24 14.88 24.23 -5.34
N ARG A 25 13.72 23.75 -5.78
CA ARG A 25 12.65 23.33 -4.88
C ARG A 25 13.20 22.20 -4.03
N VAL A 26 13.65 22.52 -2.81
CA VAL A 26 13.95 21.52 -1.80
C VAL A 26 12.60 21.03 -1.30
N ASN A 27 12.24 19.81 -1.67
CA ASN A 27 11.04 19.17 -1.10
C ASN A 27 11.25 19.09 0.42
N THR A 28 10.40 19.78 1.17
CA THR A 28 10.44 19.85 2.65
C THR A 28 10.00 18.56 3.33
N LEU A 29 9.48 17.61 2.56
CA LEU A 29 9.12 16.28 3.03
C LEU A 29 10.22 15.30 2.64
N ILE A 30 10.83 14.68 3.64
CA ILE A 30 11.62 13.47 3.46
C ILE A 30 10.63 12.36 3.12
N THR A 31 10.36 12.16 1.83
CA THR A 31 9.40 11.12 1.37
C THR A 31 10.08 9.77 1.10
N HIS A 32 11.40 9.66 1.28
CA HIS A 32 12.19 8.48 0.89
C HIS A 32 13.34 8.14 1.86
N ASP A 33 13.25 8.49 3.15
CA ASP A 33 14.19 7.99 4.15
C ASP A 33 13.59 6.77 4.84
N TYR A 34 13.98 5.60 4.36
CA TYR A 34 13.55 4.31 4.90
C TYR A 34 14.59 3.73 5.86
N ASN A 35 15.45 4.53 6.50
CA ASN A 35 16.50 4.05 7.42
C ASN A 35 17.35 2.91 6.80
N ASP A 36 17.84 3.12 5.57
CA ASP A 36 18.63 2.12 4.80
C ASP A 36 17.90 0.81 4.44
N ILE A 37 16.57 0.74 4.59
CA ILE A 37 15.78 -0.41 4.14
C ILE A 37 15.72 -0.44 2.61
N ASP A 38 16.22 -1.53 2.02
CA ASP A 38 16.02 -1.82 0.61
C ASP A 38 14.58 -2.31 0.39
N LEU A 39 13.72 -1.43 -0.13
CA LEU A 39 12.33 -1.76 -0.46
C LEU A 39 12.19 -2.93 -1.44
N ASN A 40 13.24 -3.25 -2.22
CA ASN A 40 13.24 -4.40 -3.10
C ASN A 40 13.48 -5.72 -2.36
N LYS A 41 13.78 -5.70 -1.06
CA LYS A 41 14.04 -6.90 -0.24
C LYS A 41 12.99 -7.12 0.84
N ILE A 42 11.90 -6.35 0.81
CA ILE A 42 10.77 -6.54 1.71
C ILE A 42 9.48 -6.70 0.93
N ASN A 43 8.47 -7.28 1.58
CA ASN A 43 7.12 -7.31 1.07
C ASN A 43 6.59 -5.89 0.93
N ASN A 44 5.97 -5.58 -0.21
CA ASN A 44 5.40 -4.27 -0.47
C ASN A 44 3.93 -4.39 -0.89
N TYR A 45 3.13 -3.41 -0.47
CA TYR A 45 1.71 -3.31 -0.74
C TYR A 45 1.42 -1.95 -1.37
N GLU A 46 0.85 -1.96 -2.56
CA GLU A 46 0.26 -0.78 -3.18
C GLU A 46 -1.26 -0.96 -3.17
N ILE A 47 -1.96 -0.11 -2.41
CA ILE A 47 -3.41 -0.22 -2.24
C ILE A 47 -4.06 1.07 -2.74
N GLN A 48 -4.90 0.94 -3.75
CA GLN A 48 -5.72 2.02 -4.29
C GLN A 48 -7.14 1.81 -3.79
N VAL A 49 -7.70 2.80 -3.09
CA VAL A 49 -8.99 2.69 -2.40
C VAL A 49 -9.92 3.82 -2.80
N ASP A 50 -11.13 3.46 -3.21
CA ASP A 50 -12.25 4.36 -3.40
C ASP A 50 -13.20 4.24 -2.20
N PHE A 51 -13.41 5.35 -1.48
CA PHE A 51 -14.35 5.43 -0.37
C PHE A 51 -15.63 6.13 -0.80
N ASN A 52 -16.77 5.46 -0.63
CA ASN A 52 -18.09 6.05 -0.79
C ASN A 52 -18.69 6.34 0.60
N PRO A 53 -18.82 7.63 0.98
CA PRO A 53 -19.34 8.00 2.29
C PRO A 53 -20.85 7.77 2.43
N ASP A 54 -21.62 7.82 1.33
CA ASP A 54 -23.08 7.73 1.37
C ASP A 54 -23.55 6.35 1.83
N ASN A 55 -22.84 5.30 1.39
CA ASN A 55 -23.12 3.92 1.78
C ASN A 55 -22.04 3.30 2.70
N ARG A 56 -21.05 4.10 3.13
CA ARG A 56 -19.95 3.68 4.02
C ARG A 56 -19.19 2.46 3.47
N HIS A 57 -18.92 2.46 2.17
CA HIS A 57 -18.30 1.34 1.47
C HIS A 57 -16.91 1.69 0.93
N TYR A 58 -15.98 0.74 0.98
CA TYR A 58 -14.67 0.82 0.33
C TYR A 58 -14.60 -0.17 -0.82
N SER A 59 -14.13 0.28 -1.98
CA SER A 59 -13.66 -0.59 -3.06
C SER A 59 -12.15 -0.42 -3.19
N ALA A 60 -11.40 -1.51 -3.32
CA ALA A 60 -9.95 -1.44 -3.36
C ALA A 60 -9.36 -2.38 -4.42
N ASN A 61 -8.26 -1.94 -5.02
CA ASN A 61 -7.33 -2.78 -5.76
C ASN A 61 -6.01 -2.79 -5.00
N GLN A 62 -5.47 -3.98 -4.74
CA GLN A 62 -4.20 -4.13 -4.03
C GLN A 62 -3.21 -4.88 -4.92
N LYS A 63 -2.01 -4.34 -5.12
CA LYS A 63 -0.87 -5.08 -5.63
C LYS A 63 0.07 -5.41 -4.46
N THR A 64 0.28 -6.68 -4.21
CA THR A 64 1.31 -7.17 -3.28
C THR A 64 2.50 -7.68 -4.08
N THR A 65 3.69 -7.11 -3.84
CA THR A 65 4.96 -7.74 -4.21
C THR A 65 5.42 -8.55 -3.01
N TYR A 66 5.22 -9.87 -3.07
CA TYR A 66 5.57 -10.80 -2.00
C TYR A 66 6.93 -11.43 -2.29
N ILE A 67 7.76 -11.51 -1.26
CA ILE A 67 9.09 -12.12 -1.22
C ILE A 67 9.04 -13.22 -0.18
N ASN A 68 9.44 -14.43 -0.57
CA ASN A 68 9.52 -15.54 0.37
C ASN A 68 10.73 -15.41 1.30
N THR A 69 10.53 -14.83 2.48
CA THR A 69 11.56 -14.71 3.52
C THR A 69 11.47 -15.81 4.58
N THR A 70 10.72 -16.89 4.32
CA THR A 70 10.49 -17.96 5.31
C THR A 70 11.68 -18.91 5.47
N GLY A 71 12.58 -18.94 4.48
CA GLY A 71 13.69 -19.89 4.40
C GLY A 71 13.31 -21.27 3.84
N GLU A 72 12.03 -21.50 3.56
CA GLU A 72 11.49 -22.76 3.04
C GLU A 72 10.74 -22.54 1.72
N ASP A 73 10.58 -23.59 0.94
CA ASP A 73 9.80 -23.58 -0.29
C ASP A 73 8.29 -23.45 0.00
N LEU A 74 7.65 -22.40 -0.52
CA LEU A 74 6.22 -22.15 -0.30
C LEU A 74 5.38 -22.66 -1.47
N LYS A 75 4.36 -23.47 -1.17
CA LYS A 75 3.32 -23.88 -2.14
C LYS A 75 2.03 -23.06 -2.02
N GLU A 76 1.94 -22.26 -0.97
CA GLU A 76 0.74 -21.53 -0.61
C GLU A 76 1.10 -20.25 0.14
N ILE A 77 0.30 -19.20 -0.10
CA ILE A 77 0.44 -17.90 0.57
C ILE A 77 -0.89 -17.59 1.26
N TYR A 78 -0.78 -17.01 2.45
CA TYR A 78 -1.92 -16.67 3.29
C TYR A 78 -2.01 -15.16 3.54
N PHE A 79 -3.24 -14.63 3.51
CA PHE A 79 -3.53 -13.24 3.92
C PHE A 79 -4.64 -13.22 4.96
N HIS A 80 -4.56 -12.27 5.89
CA HIS A 80 -5.65 -11.96 6.79
C HIS A 80 -6.68 -11.07 6.10
N LEU A 81 -7.94 -11.51 6.11
CA LEU A 81 -9.12 -10.75 5.71
C LEU A 81 -9.82 -10.21 6.96
N TYR A 82 -9.09 -9.46 7.79
CA TYR A 82 -9.55 -9.02 9.10
C TYR A 82 -10.94 -8.35 9.10
N PRO A 83 -11.33 -7.52 8.10
CA PRO A 83 -12.67 -6.94 8.07
C PRO A 83 -13.81 -7.97 8.01
N ARG A 84 -13.57 -9.20 7.55
CA ARG A 84 -14.57 -10.28 7.60
C ARG A 84 -14.92 -10.72 9.02
N ALA A 85 -14.03 -10.51 9.99
CA ALA A 85 -14.31 -10.80 11.39
C ALA A 85 -15.54 -10.03 11.90
N TYR A 86 -15.81 -8.85 11.34
CA TYR A 86 -16.94 -8.00 11.70
C TYR A 86 -18.28 -8.45 11.10
N GLY A 87 -18.34 -9.59 10.42
CA GLY A 87 -19.56 -10.15 9.85
C GLY A 87 -20.61 -10.57 10.90
N SER A 88 -20.19 -10.78 12.15
CA SER A 88 -21.08 -11.06 13.28
C SER A 88 -20.42 -10.66 14.60
N THR A 89 -21.22 -10.47 15.66
CA THR A 89 -20.68 -10.24 17.02
C THR A 89 -19.81 -11.41 17.51
N LYS A 90 -20.18 -12.65 17.15
CA LYS A 90 -19.46 -13.88 17.54
C LYS A 90 -18.03 -13.98 17.00
N THR A 91 -17.79 -13.38 15.83
CA THR A 91 -16.50 -13.42 15.14
C THR A 91 -15.73 -12.12 15.31
N ALA A 92 -16.42 -11.03 15.68
CA ALA A 92 -15.81 -9.73 15.85
C ALA A 92 -14.92 -9.72 17.10
N PRO A 93 -13.75 -9.06 17.06
CA PRO A 93 -12.84 -8.98 18.19
C PRO A 93 -13.33 -7.94 19.20
N ILE A 94 -14.48 -8.20 19.82
CA ILE A 94 -15.14 -7.31 20.79
C ILE A 94 -14.89 -7.86 22.19
N LEU A 95 -14.33 -7.01 23.07
CA LEU A 95 -13.96 -7.39 24.44
C LEU A 95 -15.16 -7.60 25.37
N PHE A 96 -16.27 -6.90 25.13
CA PHE A 96 -17.44 -6.92 26.00
C PHE A 96 -18.70 -7.13 25.15
N GLU A 97 -19.23 -8.35 25.19
CA GLU A 97 -20.53 -8.66 24.60
C GLU A 97 -21.64 -8.20 25.53
N SER A 98 -22.69 -7.61 24.95
CA SER A 98 -23.93 -7.32 25.66
C SER A 98 -25.09 -7.64 24.73
N GLN A 99 -26.24 -8.00 25.30
CA GLN A 99 -27.44 -8.26 24.50
C GLN A 99 -27.83 -7.03 23.65
N SER A 100 -27.66 -5.82 24.19
CA SER A 100 -27.88 -4.58 23.46
C SER A 100 -26.93 -4.41 22.27
N LEU A 101 -25.67 -4.86 22.39
CA LEU A 101 -24.73 -4.85 21.28
C LEU A 101 -25.18 -5.79 20.17
N GLU A 102 -25.58 -7.03 20.49
CA GLU A 102 -26.04 -7.99 19.49
C GLU A 102 -27.25 -7.49 18.70
N GLU A 103 -28.23 -6.88 19.38
CA GLU A 103 -29.45 -6.37 18.76
C GLU A 103 -29.21 -5.18 17.83
N ASN A 104 -28.19 -4.36 18.11
CA ASN A 104 -27.92 -3.12 17.38
C ASN A 104 -26.65 -3.19 16.52
N TYR A 105 -26.05 -4.37 16.37
CA TYR A 105 -24.79 -4.53 15.66
C TYR A 105 -24.97 -4.36 14.16
N ILE A 106 -24.26 -3.36 13.59
CA ILE A 106 -24.18 -3.18 12.14
C ILE A 106 -22.99 -3.98 11.64
N THR A 107 -23.26 -5.01 10.84
CA THR A 107 -22.22 -5.92 10.34
C THR A 107 -21.32 -5.23 9.32
N GLY A 108 -20.03 -5.55 9.39
CA GLY A 108 -19.06 -5.27 8.34
C GLY A 108 -18.78 -6.54 7.53
N ASN A 109 -18.28 -6.39 6.32
CA ASN A 109 -17.79 -7.53 5.54
C ASN A 109 -16.71 -7.07 4.55
N MET A 110 -15.94 -8.03 4.04
CA MET A 110 -15.04 -7.86 2.92
C MET A 110 -15.20 -9.05 1.97
N GLU A 111 -15.24 -8.74 0.68
CA GLU A 111 -15.33 -9.72 -0.38
C GLU A 111 -14.16 -9.54 -1.34
N ILE A 112 -13.54 -10.64 -1.72
CA ILE A 112 -12.52 -10.66 -2.77
C ILE A 112 -13.24 -10.95 -4.09
N LYS A 113 -13.26 -9.97 -5.00
CA LYS A 113 -13.95 -10.11 -6.29
C LYS A 113 -13.12 -10.89 -7.32
N THR A 114 -11.82 -10.62 -7.35
CA THR A 114 -10.86 -11.22 -8.28
C THR A 114 -9.53 -11.34 -7.56
N LEU A 115 -8.76 -12.37 -7.90
CA LEU A 115 -7.40 -12.55 -7.42
C LEU A 115 -6.52 -13.01 -8.58
N LYS A 116 -5.36 -12.36 -8.75
CA LYS A 116 -4.42 -12.72 -9.82
C LYS A 116 -3.02 -12.90 -9.29
N ILE A 117 -2.33 -13.91 -9.82
CA ILE A 117 -0.89 -14.09 -9.63
C ILE A 117 -0.20 -13.76 -10.94
N ASN A 118 0.76 -12.85 -10.92
CA ASN A 118 1.49 -12.41 -12.11
C ASN A 118 0.54 -12.07 -13.27
N LYS A 119 -0.58 -11.39 -12.95
CA LYS A 119 -1.66 -10.96 -13.86
C LYS A 119 -2.53 -12.09 -14.45
N LYS A 120 -2.39 -13.33 -13.97
CA LYS A 120 -3.28 -14.45 -14.34
C LYS A 120 -4.29 -14.71 -13.23
N ASP A 121 -5.56 -14.87 -13.60
CA ASP A 121 -6.60 -15.25 -12.65
C ASP A 121 -6.28 -16.60 -12.01
N VAL A 122 -6.45 -16.69 -10.70
CA VAL A 122 -6.31 -17.94 -9.95
C VAL A 122 -7.43 -18.09 -8.95
N ASP A 123 -7.77 -19.35 -8.66
CA ASP A 123 -8.71 -19.66 -7.60
C ASP A 123 -8.08 -19.43 -6.22
N PHE A 124 -8.92 -19.08 -5.26
CA PHE A 124 -8.53 -18.92 -3.87
C PHE A 124 -9.56 -19.56 -2.94
N LYS A 125 -9.15 -19.82 -1.70
CA LYS A 125 -10.04 -20.33 -0.65
C LYS A 125 -10.06 -19.36 0.50
N ILE A 126 -11.25 -19.07 1.02
CA ILE A 126 -11.41 -18.37 2.28
C ILE A 126 -11.75 -19.41 3.35
N GLY A 127 -11.11 -19.32 4.51
CA GLY A 127 -11.38 -20.20 5.63
C GLY A 127 -10.71 -19.70 6.92
N GLY A 128 -10.32 -20.65 7.77
CA GLY A 128 -9.96 -20.38 9.17
C GLY A 128 -11.21 -20.40 10.07
N ILE A 129 -11.01 -20.34 11.39
CA ILE A 129 -12.09 -20.49 12.37
C ILE A 129 -13.21 -19.44 12.16
N THR A 130 -12.85 -18.26 11.66
CA THR A 130 -13.76 -17.13 11.47
C THR A 130 -13.89 -16.68 10.01
N ASP A 131 -13.51 -17.51 9.03
CA ASP A 131 -13.49 -17.15 7.60
C ASP A 131 -12.69 -15.87 7.29
N THR A 132 -11.60 -15.66 8.03
CA THR A 132 -10.72 -14.49 7.95
C THR A 132 -9.36 -14.78 7.31
N ILE A 133 -9.15 -15.98 6.78
CA ILE A 133 -7.89 -16.37 6.15
C ILE A 133 -8.12 -16.64 4.66
N LEU A 134 -7.49 -15.82 3.82
CA LEU A 134 -7.36 -16.09 2.40
C LEU A 134 -6.17 -17.03 2.18
N LYS A 135 -6.42 -18.16 1.53
CA LYS A 135 -5.41 -19.12 1.10
C LYS A 135 -5.30 -19.09 -0.42
N ILE A 136 -4.08 -18.87 -0.91
CA ILE A 136 -3.73 -18.85 -2.32
C ILE A 136 -2.82 -20.03 -2.60
N LEU A 137 -3.19 -20.88 -3.56
CA LEU A 137 -2.34 -21.98 -4.02
C LEU A 137 -1.43 -21.48 -5.14
N LEU A 138 -0.16 -21.86 -5.10
CA LEU A 138 0.80 -21.48 -6.14
C LEU A 138 0.97 -22.63 -7.15
N ASP A 139 0.89 -22.32 -8.45
CA ASP A 139 1.14 -23.28 -9.53
C ASP A 139 2.55 -23.88 -9.48
N LYS A 140 3.50 -23.09 -8.96
CA LYS A 140 4.89 -23.48 -8.73
C LYS A 140 5.28 -23.07 -7.33
N SER A 141 6.10 -23.90 -6.70
CA SER A 141 6.70 -23.55 -5.42
C SER A 141 7.48 -22.24 -5.55
N LEU A 142 7.33 -21.34 -4.59
CA LEU A 142 8.09 -20.11 -4.47
C LEU A 142 9.27 -20.38 -3.55
N ASN A 143 10.48 -20.40 -4.10
CA ASN A 143 11.68 -20.71 -3.34
C ASN A 143 12.07 -19.52 -2.43
N PRO A 144 12.96 -19.70 -1.44
CA PRO A 144 13.46 -18.60 -0.62
C PRO A 144 14.01 -17.44 -1.47
N GLU A 145 13.74 -16.21 -1.05
CA GLU A 145 14.10 -14.95 -1.71
C GLU A 145 13.45 -14.71 -3.09
N GLU A 146 12.67 -15.66 -3.62
CA GLU A 146 11.90 -15.45 -4.83
C GLU A 146 10.73 -14.50 -4.60
N LYS A 147 10.34 -13.82 -5.69
CA LYS A 147 9.29 -12.81 -5.68
C LYS A 147 8.11 -13.22 -6.54
N ILE A 148 6.93 -12.80 -6.12
CA ILE A 148 5.71 -12.95 -6.88
C ILE A 148 4.82 -11.72 -6.73
N GLU A 149 4.10 -11.38 -7.79
CA GLU A 149 3.11 -10.31 -7.75
C GLU A 149 1.70 -10.89 -7.59
N ILE A 150 0.97 -10.39 -6.60
CA ILE A 150 -0.41 -10.79 -6.30
C ILE A 150 -1.28 -9.55 -6.43
N TYR A 151 -2.42 -9.67 -7.10
CA TYR A 151 -3.36 -8.59 -7.40
C TYR A 151 -4.77 -8.96 -6.95
#